data_AF-A0A8J4PGN6-F1
#
_entry.id   AF-A0A8J4PGN6-F1
#
_cell.length_a   1.000
_cell.length_b   1.000
_cell.length_c   1.000
_cell.angle_alpha   90.00
_cell.angle_beta   90.00
_cell.angle_gamma   90.00
#
_symmetry.space_group_name_H-M   'P 1'
#
loop_
_entity.id
_entity.type
_entity.pdbx_description
1 polymer ?
#
loop_
_entity_poly.entity_id
_entity_poly.type
_entity_poly.pdbx_seq_one_letter_code
_entity_poly.pdbx_strand_id
1 'polypeptide(L)'
;KGGRAIPFAARPMTQLEYELLHRTLAEAMEPLYQLLRNSTGFWYHNCSQRCLTFTDIAPRGLAPGERRSWLVLQRFVEGFFLHPVGLEVLVDHRDPDPRRWAVQQLWYNGHYFSSPQELAERYEQGTLAVARLAEPPSRQLFSSYEPRGRFATGTPTEVHGAKVCEPQGRRYRLRGNQLEYGGWSLAFRLRSSAGLQLFDLRFNGERLAYEVSVQEAIAFYGGHTPAAMQTKYMDAGWGMGSVTYELARGIDCPEAATYLDAHHLYDADGPVRFSSAICVFELPTGVPLRRHFDSDFQGGFHFYAGLEGQALVLRTTSTVYNYDYIWDFLLYPNGVMEAKVHATGFIHATFYTPQGQRYGSRVHSHLLGNLHTHLVHYKVDLDIAGTGNSFETVDVRFENISNPWSPGAR
;
A
#
# COMPACT_ATOMS: atom_id res chain seq x y z
N LYS A 1 -23.70 -8.49 15.29
CA LYS A 1 -24.57 -7.68 16.18
C LYS A 1 -25.57 -6.92 15.33
N GLY A 2 -26.88 -7.13 15.50
CA GLY A 2 -27.89 -6.11 15.15
C GLY A 2 -28.96 -6.40 14.10
N GLY A 3 -29.09 -7.60 13.52
CA GLY A 3 -30.23 -7.94 12.63
C GLY A 3 -30.44 -7.05 11.39
N ARG A 4 -29.52 -6.10 11.11
CA ARG A 4 -29.57 -5.22 9.94
C ARG A 4 -28.93 -5.93 8.76
N ALA A 5 -29.67 -6.09 7.67
CA ALA A 5 -29.11 -6.54 6.41
C ALA A 5 -28.04 -5.55 5.93
N ILE A 6 -26.91 -6.06 5.43
CA ILE A 6 -25.88 -5.23 4.80
C ILE A 6 -26.44 -4.80 3.42
N PRO A 7 -26.53 -3.50 3.12
CA PRO A 7 -27.03 -3.06 1.82
C PRO A 7 -26.16 -3.57 0.67
N PHE A 8 -26.78 -4.03 -0.42
CA PHE A 8 -26.06 -4.57 -1.59
C PHE A 8 -25.09 -3.55 -2.22
N ALA A 9 -25.34 -2.24 -2.06
CA ALA A 9 -24.45 -1.18 -2.52
C ALA A 9 -23.08 -1.16 -1.82
N ALA A 10 -22.98 -1.74 -0.61
CA ALA A 10 -21.76 -1.77 0.19
C ALA A 10 -20.80 -2.91 -0.20
N ARG A 11 -21.17 -3.80 -1.14
CA ARG A 11 -20.30 -4.87 -1.61
C ARG A 11 -19.04 -4.30 -2.29
N PRO A 12 -17.88 -5.00 -2.24
CA PRO A 12 -16.70 -4.66 -3.05
C PRO A 12 -17.01 -4.60 -4.55
N MET A 13 -16.11 -3.99 -5.33
CA MET A 13 -16.14 -4.23 -6.78
C MET A 13 -15.72 -5.66 -7.07
N THR A 14 -16.17 -6.16 -8.22
CA THR A 14 -15.75 -7.46 -8.76
C THR A 14 -15.11 -7.25 -10.13
N GLN A 15 -14.30 -8.21 -10.56
CA GLN A 15 -13.69 -8.23 -11.88
C GLN A 15 -14.74 -8.11 -12.99
N LEU A 16 -15.86 -8.82 -12.85
CA LEU A 16 -16.98 -8.71 -13.80
C LEU A 16 -17.56 -7.29 -13.85
N GLU A 17 -17.68 -6.62 -12.70
CA GLU A 17 -18.17 -5.24 -12.65
C GLU A 17 -17.20 -4.26 -13.33
N TYR A 18 -15.89 -4.46 -13.19
CA TYR A 18 -14.88 -3.71 -13.93
C TYR A 18 -14.95 -3.94 -15.44
N GLU A 19 -15.13 -5.18 -15.89
CA GLU A 19 -15.32 -5.49 -17.30
C GLU A 19 -16.55 -4.82 -17.89
N LEU A 20 -17.65 -4.80 -17.14
CA LEU A 20 -18.89 -4.12 -17.55
C LEU A 20 -18.71 -2.59 -17.57
N LEU A 21 -17.91 -2.02 -16.65
CA LEU A 21 -17.56 -0.60 -16.67
C LEU A 21 -16.71 -0.26 -17.90
N HIS A 22 -15.76 -1.12 -18.27
CA HIS A 22 -15.01 -0.98 -19.53
C HIS A 22 -15.94 -0.95 -20.75
N ARG A 23 -16.95 -1.84 -20.82
CA ARG A 23 -17.93 -1.82 -21.92
C ARG A 23 -18.76 -0.55 -21.94
N THR A 24 -19.24 -0.12 -20.77
CA THR A 24 -20.02 1.12 -20.61
C THR A 24 -19.22 2.34 -21.06
N LEU A 25 -17.94 2.41 -20.69
CA LEU A 25 -17.05 3.48 -21.12
C LEU A 25 -16.73 3.41 -22.61
N ALA A 26 -16.57 2.22 -23.20
CA ALA A 26 -16.31 2.10 -24.63
C ALA A 26 -17.42 2.72 -25.47
N GLU A 27 -18.69 2.49 -25.10
CA GLU A 27 -19.85 3.11 -25.75
C GLU A 27 -19.92 4.62 -25.46
N ALA A 28 -19.75 5.02 -24.20
CA ALA A 28 -19.88 6.42 -23.81
C ALA A 28 -18.77 7.33 -24.36
N MET A 29 -17.57 6.78 -24.60
CA MET A 29 -16.41 7.54 -25.11
C MET A 29 -16.36 7.61 -26.65
N GLU A 30 -17.30 6.98 -27.36
CA GLU A 30 -17.38 7.02 -28.84
C GLU A 30 -17.36 8.45 -29.39
N PRO A 31 -18.17 9.41 -28.90
CA PRO A 31 -18.14 10.79 -29.39
C PRO A 31 -16.80 11.50 -29.16
N LEU A 32 -16.01 11.02 -28.20
CA LEU A 32 -14.73 11.63 -27.81
C LEU A 32 -13.54 11.07 -28.60
N TYR A 33 -13.75 10.16 -29.56
CA TYR A 33 -12.67 9.53 -30.31
C TYR A 33 -11.66 10.54 -30.89
N GLN A 34 -12.14 11.56 -31.59
CA GLN A 34 -11.27 12.56 -32.22
C GLN A 34 -10.50 13.37 -31.19
N LEU A 35 -11.16 13.80 -30.11
CA LEU A 35 -10.50 14.51 -29.01
C LEU A 35 -9.40 13.64 -28.40
N LEU A 36 -9.72 12.41 -28.01
CA LEU A 36 -8.80 11.51 -27.31
C LEU A 36 -7.62 11.11 -28.20
N ARG A 37 -7.89 10.75 -29.46
CA ARG A 37 -6.83 10.41 -30.43
C ARG A 37 -5.91 11.59 -30.68
N ASN A 38 -6.43 12.79 -30.88
CA ASN A 38 -5.60 13.96 -31.23
C ASN A 38 -4.87 14.55 -30.02
N SER A 39 -5.46 14.50 -28.82
CA SER A 39 -4.86 15.06 -27.61
C SER A 39 -3.93 14.09 -26.90
N THR A 40 -4.22 12.78 -26.95
CA THR A 40 -3.48 11.76 -26.21
C THR A 40 -2.76 10.77 -27.11
N GLY A 41 -3.10 10.66 -28.39
CA GLY A 41 -2.61 9.58 -29.26
C GLY A 41 -3.16 8.20 -28.90
N PHE A 42 -4.07 8.10 -27.93
CA PHE A 42 -4.70 6.87 -27.43
C PHE A 42 -6.22 7.04 -27.48
N TRP A 43 -6.95 5.95 -27.53
CA TRP A 43 -8.42 5.95 -27.58
C TRP A 43 -8.97 4.71 -26.86
N TYR A 44 -10.28 4.71 -26.59
CA TYR A 44 -10.88 3.73 -25.70
C TYR A 44 -11.49 2.52 -26.43
N HIS A 45 -12.32 2.75 -27.46
CA HIS A 45 -12.95 1.68 -28.23
C HIS A 45 -12.00 1.05 -29.27
N ASN A 46 -12.17 -0.22 -29.63
CA ASN A 46 -11.45 -0.86 -30.76
C ASN A 46 -9.92 -0.59 -30.79
N CYS A 47 -9.29 -0.46 -29.62
CA CYS A 47 -7.86 -0.22 -29.48
C CYS A 47 -7.12 -1.56 -29.37
N SER A 48 -5.89 -1.61 -29.84
CA SER A 48 -5.02 -2.79 -29.70
C SER A 48 -3.75 -2.47 -28.93
N GLN A 49 -2.98 -1.48 -29.41
CA GLN A 49 -1.70 -1.09 -28.80
C GLN A 49 -1.75 0.26 -28.08
N ARG A 50 -2.77 1.08 -28.34
CA ARG A 50 -2.89 2.45 -27.83
C ARG A 50 -4.20 2.65 -27.08
N CYS A 51 -4.43 1.76 -26.13
CA CYS A 51 -5.64 1.73 -25.33
C CYS A 51 -5.61 2.72 -24.17
N LEU A 52 -6.72 3.40 -23.95
CA LEU A 52 -6.97 4.05 -22.67
C LEU A 52 -7.43 2.98 -21.66
N THR A 53 -7.04 3.17 -20.41
CA THR A 53 -7.55 2.44 -19.24
C THR A 53 -8.08 3.44 -18.21
N PHE A 54 -8.58 2.95 -17.09
CA PHE A 54 -8.98 3.79 -15.98
C PHE A 54 -8.53 3.26 -14.63
N THR A 55 -8.36 4.19 -13.69
CA THR A 55 -8.35 3.93 -12.25
C THR A 55 -9.68 4.42 -11.69
N ASP A 56 -10.42 3.59 -10.96
CA ASP A 56 -11.59 4.05 -10.22
C ASP A 56 -11.21 4.53 -8.82
N ILE A 57 -11.99 5.46 -8.27
CA ILE A 57 -11.83 5.91 -6.89
C ILE A 57 -12.97 5.42 -6.00
N ALA A 58 -12.73 5.42 -4.69
CA ALA A 58 -13.71 5.18 -3.65
C ALA A 58 -13.60 6.26 -2.56
N PRO A 59 -14.66 6.56 -1.78
CA PRO A 59 -16.01 5.98 -1.81
C PRO A 59 -16.81 6.37 -3.07
N ARG A 60 -17.83 5.56 -3.38
CA ARG A 60 -18.60 5.61 -4.62
C ARG A 60 -19.90 6.39 -4.46
N GLY A 61 -19.79 7.69 -4.23
CA GLY A 61 -20.93 8.57 -3.97
C GLY A 61 -20.73 9.42 -2.72
N LEU A 62 -21.76 10.16 -2.35
CA LEU A 62 -21.76 11.13 -1.26
C LEU A 62 -22.67 10.72 -0.08
N ALA A 63 -23.50 9.70 -0.28
CA ALA A 63 -24.44 9.20 0.72
C ALA A 63 -24.53 7.66 0.74
N PRO A 64 -24.95 7.05 1.86
CA PRO A 64 -25.18 5.60 1.92
C PRO A 64 -26.17 5.12 0.85
N GLY A 65 -25.85 3.99 0.22
CA GLY A 65 -26.70 3.39 -0.83
C GLY A 65 -26.40 3.88 -2.25
N GLU A 66 -25.55 4.89 -2.42
CA GLU A 66 -25.03 5.28 -3.72
C GLU A 66 -23.91 4.34 -4.20
N ARG A 67 -23.75 4.26 -5.52
CA ARG A 67 -22.65 3.53 -6.17
C ARG A 67 -22.23 4.23 -7.47
N ARG A 68 -21.65 5.42 -7.30
CA ARG A 68 -21.22 6.32 -8.37
C ARG A 68 -19.72 6.54 -8.30
N SER A 69 -18.97 6.12 -9.30
CA SER A 69 -17.51 6.16 -9.28
C SER A 69 -16.97 7.19 -10.26
N TRP A 70 -16.07 8.05 -9.77
CA TRP A 70 -15.16 8.76 -10.67
C TRP A 70 -14.09 7.80 -11.18
N LEU A 71 -13.83 7.86 -12.48
CA LEU A 71 -12.88 7.04 -13.20
C LEU A 71 -11.84 7.98 -13.83
N VAL A 72 -10.59 7.88 -13.41
CA VAL A 72 -9.47 8.66 -13.95
C VAL A 72 -8.95 7.95 -15.18
N LEU A 73 -9.13 8.54 -16.37
CA LEU A 73 -8.62 7.93 -17.60
C LEU A 73 -7.11 8.13 -17.74
N GLN A 74 -6.45 7.06 -18.18
CA GLN A 74 -5.00 6.97 -18.30
C GLN A 74 -4.61 6.30 -19.63
N ARG A 75 -3.41 6.61 -20.13
CA ARG A 75 -2.82 5.82 -21.22
C ARG A 75 -2.38 4.47 -20.67
N PHE A 76 -2.80 3.37 -21.29
CA PHE A 76 -2.40 2.03 -20.88
C PHE A 76 -0.99 1.69 -21.39
N VAL A 77 0.00 2.13 -20.64
CA VAL A 77 1.45 1.91 -20.85
C VAL A 77 2.08 1.38 -19.56
N GLU A 78 3.36 1.02 -19.57
CA GLU A 78 4.08 0.61 -18.35
C GLU A 78 4.00 1.70 -17.26
N GLY A 79 3.55 1.32 -16.07
CA GLY A 79 3.31 2.27 -14.98
C GLY A 79 2.20 3.29 -15.28
N PHE A 80 1.12 2.84 -15.97
CA PHE A 80 -0.01 3.67 -16.41
C PHE A 80 -0.64 4.55 -15.31
N PHE A 81 -0.48 4.19 -14.02
CA PHE A 81 -0.89 5.00 -12.87
C PHE A 81 -0.42 6.46 -12.97
N LEU A 82 0.74 6.67 -13.59
CA LEU A 82 1.39 7.96 -13.76
C LEU A 82 1.07 8.67 -15.09
N HIS A 83 0.13 8.15 -15.89
CA HIS A 83 -0.21 8.69 -17.22
C HIS A 83 -1.68 9.14 -17.35
N PRO A 84 -2.20 9.98 -16.43
CA PRO A 84 -3.56 10.51 -16.54
C PRO A 84 -3.68 11.39 -17.79
N VAL A 85 -4.83 11.32 -18.47
CA VAL A 85 -5.05 12.07 -19.71
C VAL A 85 -5.82 13.37 -19.55
N GLY A 86 -6.10 13.74 -18.30
CA GLY A 86 -6.87 14.95 -17.99
C GLY A 86 -8.37 14.79 -18.16
N LEU A 87 -8.86 13.57 -18.39
CA LEU A 87 -10.28 13.23 -18.42
C LEU A 87 -10.62 12.35 -17.20
N GLU A 88 -11.65 12.74 -16.45
CA GLU A 88 -12.28 11.94 -15.41
C GLU A 88 -13.77 11.81 -15.71
N VAL A 89 -14.34 10.63 -15.49
CA VAL A 89 -15.74 10.32 -15.83
C VAL A 89 -16.47 9.77 -14.60
N LEU A 90 -17.60 10.35 -14.26
CA LEU A 90 -18.49 9.87 -13.20
C LEU A 90 -19.52 8.92 -13.79
N VAL A 91 -19.50 7.65 -13.35
CA VAL A 91 -20.45 6.63 -13.79
C VAL A 91 -21.30 6.17 -12.61
N ASP A 92 -22.63 6.17 -12.77
CA ASP A 92 -23.55 5.48 -11.87
C ASP A 92 -23.71 4.03 -12.33
N HIS A 93 -23.21 3.10 -11.52
CA HIS A 93 -23.22 1.65 -11.77
C HIS A 93 -23.97 0.90 -10.66
N ARG A 94 -24.92 1.57 -10.02
CA ARG A 94 -25.71 1.01 -8.91
C ARG A 94 -26.71 -0.06 -9.37
N ASP A 95 -27.34 0.13 -10.54
CA ASP A 95 -28.37 -0.80 -11.02
C ASP A 95 -27.71 -2.15 -11.35
N PRO A 96 -28.29 -3.30 -10.96
CA PRO A 96 -27.75 -4.61 -11.33
C PRO A 96 -27.72 -4.87 -12.85
N ASP A 97 -28.54 -4.16 -13.63
CA ASP A 97 -28.53 -4.22 -15.10
C ASP A 97 -27.53 -3.19 -15.66
N PRO A 98 -26.38 -3.62 -16.21
CA PRO A 98 -25.35 -2.71 -16.73
C PRO A 98 -25.85 -1.84 -17.89
N ARG A 99 -26.95 -2.22 -18.57
CA ARG A 99 -27.56 -1.41 -19.64
C ARG A 99 -28.22 -0.12 -19.12
N ARG A 100 -28.43 -0.02 -17.80
CA ARG A 100 -28.99 1.16 -17.13
C ARG A 100 -27.92 2.04 -16.49
N TRP A 101 -26.65 1.66 -16.61
CA TRP A 101 -25.55 2.49 -16.13
C TRP A 101 -25.44 3.72 -16.99
N ALA A 102 -25.05 4.84 -16.38
CA ALA A 102 -25.02 6.11 -17.06
C ALA A 102 -23.79 6.94 -16.64
N VAL A 103 -23.17 7.58 -17.62
CA VAL A 103 -22.25 8.69 -17.37
C VAL A 103 -23.06 9.88 -16.90
N GLN A 104 -22.78 10.34 -15.68
CA GLN A 104 -23.49 11.48 -15.07
C GLN A 104 -22.76 12.80 -15.29
N GLN A 105 -21.42 12.75 -15.36
CA GLN A 105 -20.60 13.95 -15.46
C GLN A 105 -19.21 13.61 -15.99
N LEU A 106 -18.59 14.55 -16.70
CA LEU A 106 -17.19 14.47 -17.09
C LEU A 106 -16.45 15.67 -16.54
N TRP A 107 -15.18 15.49 -16.26
CA TRP A 107 -14.23 16.55 -15.98
C TRP A 107 -13.09 16.45 -16.96
N TYR A 108 -12.83 17.50 -17.73
CA TYR A 108 -11.70 17.56 -18.66
C TYR A 108 -10.89 18.83 -18.45
N ASN A 109 -9.60 18.66 -18.13
CA ASN A 109 -8.61 19.74 -18.04
C ASN A 109 -9.10 20.98 -17.25
N GLY A 110 -9.73 20.77 -16.09
CA GLY A 110 -10.21 21.84 -15.21
C GLY A 110 -11.68 22.21 -15.36
N HIS A 111 -12.40 21.66 -16.34
CA HIS A 111 -13.78 22.04 -16.63
C HIS A 111 -14.73 20.84 -16.55
N TYR A 112 -15.97 21.08 -16.10
CA TYR A 112 -17.02 20.07 -16.06
C TYR A 112 -17.88 20.11 -17.31
N PHE A 113 -18.35 18.93 -17.71
CA PHE A 113 -19.25 18.71 -18.85
C PHE A 113 -20.36 17.75 -18.42
N SER A 114 -21.56 17.99 -18.96
CA SER A 114 -22.75 17.20 -18.63
C SER A 114 -22.79 15.87 -19.38
N SER A 115 -22.17 15.77 -20.55
CA SER A 115 -22.17 14.57 -21.38
C SER A 115 -20.92 14.46 -22.26
N PRO A 116 -20.58 13.25 -22.76
CA PRO A 116 -19.53 13.07 -23.76
C PRO A 116 -19.80 13.86 -25.04
N GLN A 117 -21.07 14.01 -25.44
CA GLN A 117 -21.48 14.78 -26.62
C GLN A 117 -21.17 16.27 -26.46
N GLU A 118 -21.50 16.87 -25.31
CA GLU A 118 -21.18 18.28 -25.04
C GLU A 118 -19.67 18.53 -25.16
N LEU A 119 -18.86 17.65 -24.56
CA LEU A 119 -17.40 17.75 -24.63
C LEU A 119 -16.88 17.59 -26.06
N ALA A 120 -17.45 16.68 -26.85
CA ALA A 120 -17.12 16.51 -28.27
C ALA A 120 -17.47 17.76 -29.09
N GLU A 121 -18.68 18.32 -28.91
CA GLU A 121 -19.14 19.52 -29.61
C GLU A 121 -18.25 20.72 -29.32
N ARG A 122 -17.85 20.94 -28.05
CA ARG A 122 -16.93 22.03 -27.70
C ARG A 122 -15.54 21.85 -28.31
N TYR A 123 -15.07 20.61 -28.44
CA TYR A 123 -13.83 20.30 -29.13
C TYR A 123 -13.93 20.62 -30.63
N GLU A 124 -15.01 20.20 -31.30
CA GLU A 124 -15.25 20.46 -32.72
C GLU A 124 -15.41 21.95 -33.04
N GLN A 125 -16.03 22.71 -32.15
CA GLN A 125 -16.16 24.16 -32.25
C GLN A 125 -14.84 24.91 -31.95
N GLY A 126 -13.79 24.22 -31.50
CA GLY A 126 -12.52 24.84 -31.13
C GLY A 126 -12.57 25.72 -29.88
N THR A 127 -13.62 25.57 -29.06
CA THR A 127 -13.82 26.36 -27.81
C THR A 127 -13.21 25.68 -26.58
N LEU A 128 -12.74 24.44 -26.73
CA LEU A 128 -12.12 23.65 -25.67
C LEU A 128 -10.61 23.90 -25.55
N ALA A 129 -10.12 24.17 -24.34
CA ALA A 129 -8.69 24.20 -24.05
C ALA A 129 -8.12 22.77 -23.98
N VAL A 130 -7.61 22.28 -25.11
CA VAL A 130 -7.10 20.89 -25.25
C VAL A 130 -5.71 20.74 -24.63
N ALA A 131 -5.59 19.82 -23.67
CA ALA A 131 -4.30 19.40 -23.14
C ALA A 131 -3.65 18.37 -24.07
N ARG A 132 -2.72 18.80 -24.92
CA ARG A 132 -1.98 17.89 -25.81
C ARG A 132 -0.82 17.23 -25.08
N LEU A 133 -0.85 15.91 -25.04
CA LEU A 133 0.16 15.07 -24.41
C LEU A 133 1.15 14.59 -25.46
N ALA A 134 2.43 14.79 -25.20
CA ALA A 134 3.48 14.24 -26.05
C ALA A 134 3.33 12.72 -26.22
N GLU A 135 3.71 12.22 -27.38
CA GLU A 135 3.77 10.78 -27.61
C GLU A 135 4.75 10.13 -26.60
N PRO A 136 4.37 9.02 -25.93
CA PRO A 136 5.30 8.33 -25.05
C PRO A 136 6.52 7.86 -25.85
N PRO A 137 7.75 7.99 -25.33
CA PRO A 137 8.93 7.44 -25.99
C PRO A 137 8.81 5.92 -26.14
N SER A 138 9.39 5.38 -27.20
CA SER A 138 9.35 3.93 -27.50
C SER A 138 10.17 3.07 -26.54
N ARG A 139 11.06 3.68 -25.74
CA ARG A 139 11.89 3.05 -24.71
C ARG A 139 12.05 4.00 -23.52
N GLN A 140 12.35 3.46 -22.34
CA GLN A 140 12.67 4.21 -21.13
C GLN A 140 11.60 5.24 -20.75
N LEU A 141 10.37 4.76 -20.54
CA LEU A 141 9.31 5.57 -19.96
C LEU A 141 9.75 6.07 -18.56
N PHE A 142 9.38 7.31 -18.20
CA PHE A 142 9.69 7.85 -16.88
C PHE A 142 9.04 7.03 -15.74
N SER A 143 7.97 6.32 -16.05
CA SER A 143 7.24 5.41 -15.17
C SER A 143 7.83 4.01 -15.09
N SER A 144 8.86 3.69 -15.88
CA SER A 144 9.54 2.39 -15.84
C SER A 144 10.58 2.33 -14.72
N TYR A 145 10.81 1.13 -14.21
CA TYR A 145 11.93 0.79 -13.31
C TYR A 145 13.22 0.46 -14.06
N GLU A 146 13.25 0.54 -15.40
CA GLU A 146 14.48 0.42 -16.19
C GLU A 146 15.56 1.38 -15.66
N PRO A 147 16.75 0.86 -15.28
CA PRO A 147 17.84 1.69 -14.77
C PRO A 147 18.22 2.81 -15.72
N ARG A 148 18.37 4.02 -15.19
CA ARG A 148 18.73 5.23 -15.94
C ARG A 148 19.56 6.19 -15.10
N GLY A 149 20.31 7.06 -15.76
CA GLY A 149 21.29 7.94 -15.11
C GLY A 149 22.62 7.23 -14.82
N ARG A 150 23.53 7.93 -14.14
CA ARG A 150 24.82 7.41 -13.68
C ARG A 150 25.10 7.95 -12.29
N PHE A 151 25.60 7.11 -11.39
CA PHE A 151 26.05 7.59 -10.09
C PHE A 151 27.24 8.54 -10.28
N ALA A 152 27.07 9.79 -9.87
CA ALA A 152 28.12 10.81 -9.94
C ALA A 152 29.17 10.66 -8.82
N THR A 153 28.88 9.84 -7.81
CA THR A 153 29.77 9.56 -6.68
C THR A 153 29.95 8.05 -6.52
N GLY A 154 31.19 7.61 -6.30
CA GLY A 154 31.55 6.20 -6.11
C GLY A 154 32.23 5.55 -7.33
N THR A 155 32.88 4.40 -7.08
CA THR A 155 33.42 3.52 -8.12
C THR A 155 32.26 2.72 -8.73
N PRO A 156 31.98 2.82 -10.04
CA PRO A 156 31.00 1.95 -10.69
C PRO A 156 31.34 0.48 -10.41
N THR A 157 30.36 -0.30 -9.95
CA THR A 157 30.55 -1.70 -9.62
C THR A 157 29.35 -2.52 -10.08
N GLU A 158 29.65 -3.65 -10.73
CA GLU A 158 28.68 -4.69 -11.10
C GLU A 158 28.59 -5.77 -10.00
N VAL A 159 29.29 -5.58 -8.88
CA VAL A 159 29.30 -6.53 -7.77
C VAL A 159 28.08 -6.30 -6.88
N HIS A 160 27.32 -7.36 -6.63
CA HIS A 160 26.18 -7.31 -5.71
C HIS A 160 26.60 -6.92 -4.28
N GLY A 161 25.69 -6.25 -3.57
CA GLY A 161 25.87 -5.93 -2.15
C GLY A 161 25.89 -7.18 -1.24
N ALA A 162 26.11 -6.95 0.05
CA ALA A 162 26.13 -8.01 1.05
C ALA A 162 24.79 -8.78 1.09
N LYS A 163 24.88 -10.10 1.23
CA LYS A 163 23.72 -11.00 1.35
C LYS A 163 23.72 -11.71 2.70
N VAL A 164 22.53 -11.93 3.25
CA VAL A 164 22.34 -12.72 4.47
C VAL A 164 22.39 -14.20 4.12
N CYS A 165 23.13 -15.00 4.89
CA CYS A 165 23.20 -16.45 4.75
C CYS A 165 23.05 -17.14 6.13
N GLU A 166 22.54 -18.38 6.11
CA GLU A 166 22.31 -19.21 7.30
C GLU A 166 23.21 -20.48 7.24
N PRO A 167 24.53 -20.37 7.49
CA PRO A 167 25.48 -21.46 7.23
C PRO A 167 25.26 -22.71 8.09
N GLN A 168 24.67 -22.56 9.27
CA GLN A 168 24.32 -23.67 10.18
C GLN A 168 22.84 -24.05 10.10
N GLY A 169 22.13 -23.56 9.06
CA GLY A 169 20.69 -23.71 8.92
C GLY A 169 19.90 -22.77 9.84
N ARG A 170 18.59 -22.99 9.85
CA ARG A 170 17.61 -22.12 10.51
C ARG A 170 17.56 -22.38 12.00
N ARG A 171 17.46 -21.30 12.78
CA ARG A 171 17.31 -21.36 14.25
C ARG A 171 15.85 -21.31 14.72
N TYR A 172 14.93 -21.08 13.80
CA TYR A 172 13.48 -21.15 14.05
C TYR A 172 12.91 -22.46 13.53
N ARG A 173 11.77 -22.88 14.10
CA ARG A 173 11.00 -24.03 13.64
C ARG A 173 9.65 -23.55 13.14
N LEU A 174 9.26 -24.05 11.98
CA LEU A 174 8.00 -23.72 11.34
C LEU A 174 7.27 -25.02 10.99
N ARG A 175 6.06 -25.20 11.51
CA ARG A 175 5.20 -26.36 11.24
C ARG A 175 3.80 -25.89 10.89
N GLY A 176 3.44 -25.96 9.61
CA GLY A 176 2.21 -25.32 9.13
C GLY A 176 2.26 -23.82 9.42
N ASN A 177 1.37 -23.34 10.27
CA ASN A 177 1.32 -21.96 10.71
C ASN A 177 1.83 -21.71 12.14
N GLN A 178 2.45 -22.71 12.78
CA GLN A 178 3.09 -22.57 14.09
C GLN A 178 4.57 -22.22 13.94
N LEU A 179 5.00 -21.17 14.63
CA LEU A 179 6.35 -20.63 14.58
C LEU A 179 6.97 -20.62 15.98
N GLU A 180 8.17 -21.19 16.11
CA GLU A 180 8.97 -21.21 17.33
C GLU A 180 10.35 -20.60 17.06
N TYR A 181 10.84 -19.73 17.95
CA TYR A 181 12.14 -19.09 17.81
C TYR A 181 12.69 -18.62 19.16
N GLY A 182 13.70 -19.32 19.70
CA GLY A 182 14.22 -19.03 21.03
C GLY A 182 13.12 -19.10 22.09
N GLY A 183 12.84 -17.98 22.75
CA GLY A 183 11.73 -17.86 23.71
C GLY A 183 10.34 -17.73 23.06
N TRP A 184 10.25 -17.42 21.76
CA TRP A 184 8.99 -17.17 21.07
C TRP A 184 8.26 -18.44 20.66
N SER A 185 6.94 -18.43 20.81
CA SER A 185 6.01 -19.40 20.21
C SER A 185 4.72 -18.69 19.83
N LEU A 186 4.21 -18.91 18.62
CA LEU A 186 2.98 -18.30 18.12
C LEU A 186 2.39 -19.10 16.95
N ALA A 187 1.13 -18.83 16.64
CA ALA A 187 0.53 -19.18 15.35
C ALA A 187 0.32 -17.93 14.50
N PHE A 188 0.34 -18.04 13.18
CA PHE A 188 0.00 -16.92 12.29
C PHE A 188 -1.10 -17.29 11.29
N ARG A 189 -1.69 -16.26 10.68
CA ARG A 189 -2.71 -16.40 9.63
C ARG A 189 -2.60 -15.22 8.66
N LEU A 190 -2.88 -15.49 7.39
CA LEU A 190 -3.12 -14.45 6.39
C LEU A 190 -4.63 -14.39 6.09
N ARG A 191 -5.32 -13.38 6.63
CA ARG A 191 -6.76 -13.20 6.46
C ARG A 191 -7.03 -12.47 5.16
N SER A 192 -7.65 -13.14 4.18
CA SER A 192 -7.91 -12.58 2.83
C SER A 192 -8.52 -11.17 2.82
N SER A 193 -9.40 -10.84 3.76
CA SER A 193 -10.02 -9.52 3.79
C SER A 193 -9.08 -8.39 4.23
N ALA A 194 -8.08 -8.65 5.10
CA ALA A 194 -7.35 -7.58 5.78
C ALA A 194 -5.82 -7.78 5.87
N GLY A 195 -5.33 -9.02 5.94
CA GLY A 195 -3.88 -9.29 5.94
C GLY A 195 -3.39 -10.13 7.12
N LEU A 196 -2.13 -9.91 7.49
CA LEU A 196 -1.36 -10.76 8.42
C LEU A 196 -1.82 -10.62 9.87
N GLN A 197 -1.86 -11.75 10.57
CA GLN A 197 -2.28 -11.86 11.97
C GLN A 197 -1.40 -12.86 12.73
N LEU A 198 -1.04 -12.54 13.97
CA LEU A 198 -0.42 -13.45 14.93
C LEU A 198 -1.45 -13.83 16.01
N PHE A 199 -1.37 -15.06 16.50
CA PHE A 199 -2.23 -15.63 17.52
C PHE A 199 -1.44 -16.39 18.58
N ASP A 200 -1.94 -16.39 19.82
CA ASP A 200 -1.33 -17.05 20.98
C ASP A 200 0.17 -16.74 21.10
N LEU A 201 0.51 -15.46 21.03
CA LEU A 201 1.88 -14.98 21.04
C LEU A 201 2.47 -15.11 22.45
N ARG A 202 3.48 -15.96 22.58
CA ARG A 202 4.13 -16.30 23.84
C ARG A 202 5.63 -15.99 23.82
N PHE A 203 6.16 -15.67 24.99
CA PHE A 203 7.59 -15.60 25.24
C PHE A 203 7.93 -16.38 26.51
N ASN A 204 8.89 -17.30 26.41
CA ASN A 204 9.29 -18.22 27.48
C ASN A 204 8.12 -19.01 28.10
N GLY A 205 7.15 -19.41 27.27
CA GLY A 205 5.97 -20.19 27.66
C GLY A 205 4.79 -19.37 28.15
N GLU A 206 4.99 -18.11 28.51
CA GLU A 206 3.94 -17.19 28.97
C GLU A 206 3.33 -16.41 27.81
N ARG A 207 2.00 -16.27 27.80
CA ARG A 207 1.30 -15.48 26.78
C ARG A 207 1.51 -13.99 27.03
N LEU A 208 1.79 -13.26 25.95
CA LEU A 208 1.85 -11.80 25.92
C LEU A 208 0.62 -11.21 25.23
N ALA A 209 0.16 -11.83 24.14
CA ALA A 209 -0.99 -11.38 23.39
C ALA A 209 -1.80 -12.56 22.84
N TYR A 210 -3.12 -12.45 22.87
CA TYR A 210 -3.99 -13.41 22.19
C TYR A 210 -3.97 -13.20 20.68
N GLU A 211 -4.03 -11.95 20.23
CA GLU A 211 -4.05 -11.56 18.82
C GLU A 211 -3.28 -10.26 18.59
N VAL A 212 -2.42 -10.24 17.57
CA VAL A 212 -1.87 -8.99 17.00
C VAL A 212 -2.12 -9.04 15.50
N SER A 213 -2.90 -8.10 14.96
CA SER A 213 -3.36 -8.22 13.57
C SER A 213 -3.57 -6.90 12.85
N VAL A 214 -3.25 -6.91 11.55
CA VAL A 214 -3.61 -5.83 10.63
C VAL A 214 -5.14 -5.79 10.49
N GLN A 215 -5.72 -4.61 10.66
CA GLN A 215 -7.17 -4.39 10.58
C GLN A 215 -7.56 -3.61 9.33
N GLU A 216 -6.80 -2.56 8.99
CA GLU A 216 -7.09 -1.69 7.86
C GLU A 216 -5.84 -0.89 7.44
N ALA A 217 -5.75 -0.57 6.15
CA ALA A 217 -4.88 0.47 5.61
C ALA A 217 -5.72 1.48 4.82
N ILE A 218 -5.48 2.76 5.11
CA ILE A 218 -6.28 3.86 4.59
C ILE A 218 -5.36 4.87 3.91
N ALA A 219 -5.78 5.35 2.75
CA ALA A 219 -5.17 6.48 2.08
C ALA A 219 -6.22 7.57 1.80
N PHE A 220 -6.16 8.67 2.56
CA PHE A 220 -7.05 9.83 2.40
C PHE A 220 -6.37 10.91 1.58
N TYR A 221 -6.94 11.25 0.42
CA TYR A 221 -6.37 12.21 -0.51
C TYR A 221 -7.05 13.57 -0.43
N GLY A 222 -6.27 14.60 -0.81
CA GLY A 222 -6.78 15.88 -1.30
C GLY A 222 -6.46 16.06 -2.78
N GLY A 223 -7.28 16.83 -3.48
CA GLY A 223 -7.06 17.10 -4.90
C GLY A 223 -7.93 18.22 -5.45
N HIS A 224 -7.48 18.77 -6.57
CA HIS A 224 -8.29 19.72 -7.35
C HIS A 224 -9.28 19.01 -8.28
N THR A 225 -8.93 17.82 -8.78
CA THR A 225 -9.82 17.03 -9.64
C THR A 225 -10.89 16.33 -8.81
N PRO A 226 -12.09 16.08 -9.36
CA PRO A 226 -13.18 15.46 -8.62
C PRO A 226 -12.83 14.05 -8.11
N ALA A 227 -12.06 13.26 -8.86
CA ALA A 227 -11.59 11.98 -8.40
C ALA A 227 -10.73 12.12 -7.14
N ALA A 228 -9.64 12.90 -7.20
CA ALA A 228 -8.72 13.02 -6.07
C ALA A 228 -9.32 13.66 -4.82
N MET A 229 -10.25 14.62 -4.94
CA MET A 229 -10.93 15.18 -3.75
C MET A 229 -11.89 14.18 -3.10
N GLN A 230 -12.39 13.21 -3.85
CA GLN A 230 -13.28 12.19 -3.32
C GLN A 230 -12.50 11.01 -2.72
N THR A 231 -11.33 10.68 -3.26
CA THR A 231 -10.54 9.49 -2.90
C THR A 231 -10.23 9.37 -1.40
N LYS A 232 -10.80 8.33 -0.80
CA LYS A 232 -10.54 7.84 0.56
C LYS A 232 -10.52 6.32 0.50
N TYR A 233 -9.38 5.75 0.16
CA TYR A 233 -9.24 4.30 0.05
C TYR A 233 -9.22 3.67 1.44
N MET A 234 -9.92 2.54 1.56
CA MET A 234 -9.97 1.64 2.71
C MET A 234 -9.70 0.25 2.15
N ASP A 235 -8.46 -0.20 2.26
CA ASP A 235 -7.90 -1.29 1.46
C ASP A 235 -8.48 -2.67 1.84
N ALA A 236 -8.99 -2.84 3.07
CA ALA A 236 -9.73 -4.04 3.43
C ALA A 236 -11.00 -4.22 2.60
N GLY A 237 -11.59 -3.11 2.10
CA GLY A 237 -12.70 -3.13 1.15
C GLY A 237 -12.33 -3.67 -0.24
N TRP A 238 -11.04 -3.82 -0.50
CA TRP A 238 -10.46 -4.38 -1.73
C TRP A 238 -9.82 -5.75 -1.51
N GLY A 239 -9.97 -6.34 -0.31
CA GLY A 239 -9.32 -7.60 0.00
C GLY A 239 -7.80 -7.46 0.08
N MET A 240 -7.30 -6.48 0.83
CA MET A 240 -5.86 -6.23 1.01
C MET A 240 -5.06 -7.50 1.38
N GLY A 241 -5.68 -8.43 2.11
CA GLY A 241 -5.04 -9.70 2.49
C GLY A 241 -5.12 -10.80 1.42
N SER A 242 -5.72 -10.57 0.26
CA SER A 242 -5.78 -11.49 -0.88
C SER A 242 -4.93 -11.07 -2.07
N VAL A 243 -4.33 -9.89 -2.03
CA VAL A 243 -3.40 -9.35 -3.05
C VAL A 243 -1.94 -9.54 -2.63
N THR A 244 -1.64 -10.70 -2.04
CA THR A 244 -0.33 -11.06 -1.50
C THR A 244 0.47 -11.83 -2.56
N TYR A 245 0.89 -11.10 -3.59
CA TYR A 245 1.61 -11.67 -4.73
C TYR A 245 2.98 -12.24 -4.36
N GLU A 246 3.59 -12.93 -5.31
CA GLU A 246 4.84 -13.66 -5.11
C GLU A 246 5.99 -12.75 -4.67
N LEU A 247 6.58 -13.07 -3.50
CA LEU A 247 7.75 -12.39 -2.98
C LEU A 247 8.99 -12.82 -3.78
N ALA A 248 9.66 -11.85 -4.40
CA ALA A 248 10.87 -12.07 -5.17
C ALA A 248 12.05 -12.45 -4.26
N ARG A 249 12.54 -13.68 -4.42
CA ARG A 249 13.66 -14.22 -3.63
C ARG A 249 14.93 -13.38 -3.80
N GLY A 250 15.51 -12.96 -2.68
CA GLY A 250 16.73 -12.14 -2.64
C GLY A 250 16.49 -10.63 -2.79
N ILE A 251 15.24 -10.22 -3.04
CA ILE A 251 14.82 -8.81 -3.12
C ILE A 251 13.85 -8.51 -1.97
N ASP A 252 12.67 -9.13 -2.00
CA ASP A 252 11.62 -8.87 -1.00
C ASP A 252 11.93 -9.54 0.34
N CYS A 253 12.60 -10.68 0.30
CA CYS A 253 13.17 -11.33 1.48
C CYS A 253 14.54 -11.93 1.14
N PRO A 254 15.39 -12.21 2.14
CA PRO A 254 16.66 -12.89 1.91
C PRO A 254 16.50 -14.20 1.12
N GLU A 255 17.53 -14.56 0.35
CA GLU A 255 17.52 -15.81 -0.45
C GLU A 255 17.30 -17.05 0.43
N ALA A 256 17.88 -17.04 1.65
CA ALA A 256 17.78 -18.13 2.62
C ALA A 256 16.42 -18.26 3.31
N ALA A 257 15.52 -17.28 3.15
CA ALA A 257 14.22 -17.26 3.81
C ALA A 257 13.38 -18.51 3.50
N THR A 258 12.52 -18.89 4.45
CA THR A 258 11.48 -19.88 4.20
C THR A 258 10.29 -19.16 3.57
N TYR A 259 9.87 -19.57 2.37
CA TYR A 259 8.71 -18.99 1.70
C TYR A 259 7.55 -19.96 1.77
N LEU A 260 6.36 -19.42 1.97
CA LEU A 260 5.12 -20.16 2.11
C LEU A 260 4.10 -19.63 1.11
N ASP A 261 3.35 -20.56 0.55
CA ASP A 261 2.22 -20.21 -0.31
C ASP A 261 0.99 -19.86 0.52
N ALA A 262 0.14 -19.03 -0.05
CA ALA A 262 -1.20 -18.75 0.47
C ALA A 262 -2.26 -19.25 -0.51
N HIS A 263 -3.47 -19.50 0.01
CA HIS A 263 -4.63 -19.81 -0.83
C HIS A 263 -5.75 -18.85 -0.47
N HIS A 264 -6.34 -18.23 -1.49
CA HIS A 264 -7.42 -17.26 -1.34
C HIS A 264 -8.61 -17.65 -2.20
N LEU A 265 -9.81 -17.41 -1.67
CA LEU A 265 -11.05 -17.45 -2.43
C LEU A 265 -11.70 -16.07 -2.30
N TYR A 266 -11.28 -15.16 -3.16
CA TYR A 266 -11.73 -13.77 -3.21
C TYR A 266 -11.98 -13.41 -4.66
N ASP A 267 -13.22 -13.10 -5.01
CA ASP A 267 -13.66 -12.78 -6.38
C ASP A 267 -13.18 -13.80 -7.44
N ALA A 268 -13.30 -15.09 -7.10
CA ALA A 268 -12.84 -16.20 -7.93
C ALA A 268 -13.81 -17.38 -7.87
N ASP A 269 -13.86 -18.18 -8.95
CA ASP A 269 -14.71 -19.38 -9.05
C ASP A 269 -14.24 -20.55 -8.17
N GLY A 270 -12.98 -20.50 -7.71
CA GLY A 270 -12.37 -21.52 -6.86
C GLY A 270 -11.12 -21.01 -6.14
N PRO A 271 -10.53 -21.81 -5.23
CA PRO A 271 -9.34 -21.40 -4.49
C PRO A 271 -8.16 -21.13 -5.43
N VAL A 272 -7.56 -19.95 -5.30
CA VAL A 272 -6.38 -19.53 -6.06
C VAL A 272 -5.15 -19.62 -5.16
N ARG A 273 -4.09 -20.27 -5.65
CA ARG A 273 -2.80 -20.37 -4.98
C ARG A 273 -1.94 -19.16 -5.32
N PHE A 274 -1.39 -18.52 -4.30
CA PHE A 274 -0.39 -17.46 -4.39
C PHE A 274 0.95 -18.04 -3.93
N SER A 275 1.87 -18.22 -4.88
CA SER A 275 3.23 -18.73 -4.62
C SER A 275 4.02 -17.76 -3.75
N SER A 276 4.75 -18.27 -2.76
CA SER A 276 5.69 -17.48 -1.94
C SER A 276 5.09 -16.17 -1.38
N ALA A 277 3.82 -16.18 -0.96
CA ALA A 277 3.08 -15.01 -0.47
C ALA A 277 3.53 -14.54 0.93
N ILE A 278 4.18 -15.42 1.69
CA ILE A 278 4.71 -15.15 3.04
C ILE A 278 6.16 -15.61 3.06
N CYS A 279 7.02 -14.87 3.76
CA CYS A 279 8.38 -15.33 4.06
C CYS A 279 8.71 -15.21 5.55
N VAL A 280 9.55 -16.13 6.03
CA VAL A 280 10.07 -16.15 7.41
C VAL A 280 11.59 -16.22 7.34
N PHE A 281 12.28 -15.34 8.05
CA PHE A 281 13.74 -15.31 8.06
C PHE A 281 14.31 -14.68 9.33
N GLU A 282 15.53 -15.08 9.68
CA GLU A 282 16.31 -14.40 10.71
C GLU A 282 17.16 -13.30 10.07
N LEU A 283 17.17 -12.11 10.69
CA LEU A 283 17.86 -10.93 10.18
C LEU A 283 18.87 -10.38 11.21
N PRO A 284 20.16 -10.29 10.84
CA PRO A 284 21.12 -9.50 11.60
C PRO A 284 20.75 -8.02 11.57
N THR A 285 20.50 -7.43 12.73
CA THR A 285 20.02 -6.05 12.83
C THR A 285 21.11 -4.99 12.60
N GLY A 286 22.38 -5.42 12.52
CA GLY A 286 23.54 -4.53 12.37
C GLY A 286 23.99 -3.81 13.64
N VAL A 287 23.25 -3.95 14.75
CA VAL A 287 23.59 -3.40 16.07
C VAL A 287 23.55 -4.52 17.12
N PRO A 288 24.47 -4.60 18.09
CA PRO A 288 24.39 -5.60 19.15
C PRO A 288 23.16 -5.35 20.03
N LEU A 289 22.47 -6.43 20.45
CA LEU A 289 21.35 -6.34 21.40
C LEU A 289 21.80 -5.71 22.72
N ARG A 290 23.02 -6.05 23.16
CA ARG A 290 23.72 -5.39 24.27
C ARG A 290 25.22 -5.52 24.08
N ARG A 291 25.97 -4.54 24.55
CA ARG A 291 27.42 -4.62 24.69
C ARG A 291 27.92 -3.84 25.90
N HIS A 292 28.99 -4.30 26.52
CA HIS A 292 29.73 -3.58 27.53
C HIS A 292 31.24 -3.79 27.34
N PHE A 293 32.01 -2.73 27.56
CA PHE A 293 33.46 -2.74 27.61
C PHE A 293 33.84 -2.11 28.95
N ASP A 294 34.40 -2.92 29.84
CA ASP A 294 34.75 -2.52 31.20
C ASP A 294 36.22 -2.11 31.25
N SER A 295 36.48 -0.81 31.10
CA SER A 295 37.84 -0.27 31.13
C SER A 295 38.37 -0.20 32.56
N ASP A 296 39.65 -0.51 32.74
CA ASP A 296 40.34 -0.30 34.02
C ASP A 296 40.75 1.17 34.26
N PHE A 297 40.49 2.06 33.29
CA PHE A 297 40.93 3.46 33.26
C PHE A 297 42.45 3.67 33.37
N GLN A 298 43.24 2.64 33.11
CA GLN A 298 44.71 2.63 33.09
C GLN A 298 45.27 2.26 31.71
N GLY A 299 44.43 2.34 30.67
CA GLY A 299 44.79 1.96 29.30
C GLY A 299 44.50 0.50 28.95
N GLY A 300 43.85 -0.26 29.83
CA GLY A 300 43.40 -1.63 29.62
C GLY A 300 41.90 -1.84 29.86
N PHE A 301 41.52 -3.09 30.12
CA PHE A 301 40.15 -3.51 30.36
C PHE A 301 40.08 -4.79 31.20
N HIS A 302 39.01 -4.94 31.98
CA HIS A 302 38.73 -6.16 32.74
C HIS A 302 38.01 -7.19 31.88
N PHE A 303 36.97 -6.76 31.16
CA PHE A 303 36.24 -7.63 30.23
C PHE A 303 35.53 -6.85 29.11
N TYR A 304 35.22 -7.58 28.05
CA TYR A 304 34.25 -7.19 27.04
C TYR A 304 33.15 -8.25 27.00
N ALA A 305 31.90 -7.81 26.94
CA ALA A 305 30.75 -8.69 26.78
C ALA A 305 29.81 -8.10 25.73
N GLY A 306 29.43 -8.91 24.74
CA GLY A 306 28.52 -8.51 23.67
C GLY A 306 27.52 -9.62 23.35
N LEU A 307 26.37 -9.22 22.81
CA LEU A 307 25.40 -10.11 22.21
C LEU A 307 24.97 -9.51 20.88
N GLU A 308 25.17 -10.25 19.80
CA GLU A 308 24.76 -9.84 18.45
C GLU A 308 23.25 -9.59 18.39
N GLY A 309 22.83 -8.54 17.69
CA GLY A 309 21.42 -8.25 17.50
C GLY A 309 20.86 -8.99 16.30
N GLN A 310 19.90 -9.87 16.56
CA GLN A 310 19.15 -10.63 15.58
C GLN A 310 17.66 -10.40 15.82
N ALA A 311 16.84 -10.55 14.78
CA ALA A 311 15.38 -10.61 14.90
C ALA A 311 14.82 -11.63 13.91
N LEU A 312 13.79 -12.37 14.31
CA LEU A 312 13.01 -13.17 13.37
C LEU A 312 11.95 -12.28 12.73
N VAL A 313 11.84 -12.32 11.41
CA VAL A 313 10.86 -11.56 10.63
C VAL A 313 9.86 -12.52 10.00
N LEU A 314 8.57 -12.25 10.20
CA LEU A 314 7.47 -12.81 9.42
C LEU A 314 6.90 -11.71 8.54
N ARG A 315 6.96 -11.89 7.22
CA ARG A 315 6.61 -10.87 6.22
C ARG A 315 5.58 -11.36 5.22
N THR A 316 4.69 -10.47 4.81
CA THR A 316 3.86 -10.60 3.60
C THR A 316 3.73 -9.22 2.92
N THR A 317 3.10 -9.17 1.77
CA THR A 317 2.84 -7.93 1.03
C THR A 317 1.37 -7.78 0.67
N SER A 318 0.96 -6.56 0.34
CA SER A 318 -0.34 -6.28 -0.26
C SER A 318 -0.18 -5.29 -1.41
N THR A 319 -0.33 -5.77 -2.64
CA THR A 319 -0.34 -4.92 -3.84
C THR A 319 -1.79 -4.72 -4.30
N VAL A 320 -2.51 -3.82 -3.62
CA VAL A 320 -3.95 -3.61 -3.87
C VAL A 320 -4.19 -3.10 -5.28
N TYR A 321 -3.37 -2.14 -5.69
CA TYR A 321 -3.39 -1.60 -7.05
C TYR A 321 -2.05 -0.93 -7.36
N ASN A 322 -1.90 0.35 -7.00
CA ASN A 322 -0.70 1.13 -7.27
C ASN A 322 0.35 1.03 -6.15
N TYR A 323 -0.08 0.88 -4.90
CA TYR A 323 0.84 0.71 -3.76
C TYR A 323 1.17 -0.75 -3.50
N ASP A 324 2.39 -0.94 -3.01
CA ASP A 324 2.86 -2.18 -2.42
C ASP A 324 3.14 -1.91 -0.94
N TYR A 325 2.33 -2.50 -0.06
CA TYR A 325 2.60 -2.50 1.38
C TYR A 325 3.38 -3.73 1.77
N ILE A 326 4.44 -3.56 2.56
CA ILE A 326 5.22 -4.65 3.15
C ILE A 326 4.86 -4.71 4.64
N TRP A 327 4.32 -5.84 5.09
CA TRP A 327 3.83 -6.05 6.45
C TRP A 327 4.77 -6.99 7.21
N ASP A 328 5.42 -6.46 8.23
CA ASP A 328 6.38 -7.21 9.06
C ASP A 328 5.91 -7.33 10.50
N PHE A 329 6.07 -8.53 11.05
CA PHE A 329 6.23 -8.73 12.48
C PHE A 329 7.66 -9.19 12.78
N LEU A 330 8.38 -8.41 13.59
CA LEU A 330 9.73 -8.71 14.04
C LEU A 330 9.71 -9.19 15.49
N LEU A 331 10.44 -10.27 15.78
CA LEU A 331 10.51 -10.91 17.09
C LEU A 331 11.97 -10.91 17.56
N TYR A 332 12.24 -10.14 18.62
CA TYR A 332 13.58 -9.96 19.15
C TYR A 332 13.89 -10.97 20.28
N PRO A 333 15.14 -11.44 20.43
CA PRO A 333 15.51 -12.43 21.46
C PRO A 333 15.27 -11.99 22.90
N ASN A 334 15.05 -10.70 23.16
CA ASN A 334 14.78 -10.14 24.48
C ASN A 334 13.29 -10.01 24.83
N GLY A 335 12.38 -10.56 24.02
CA GLY A 335 10.94 -10.52 24.27
C GLY A 335 10.21 -9.31 23.70
N VAL A 336 10.89 -8.43 22.97
CA VAL A 336 10.25 -7.34 22.22
C VAL A 336 9.68 -7.87 20.91
N MET A 337 8.41 -7.54 20.61
CA MET A 337 7.85 -7.65 19.26
C MET A 337 7.68 -6.26 18.63
N GLU A 338 7.92 -6.14 17.34
CA GLU A 338 7.69 -4.93 16.56
C GLU A 338 6.73 -5.25 15.40
N ALA A 339 5.70 -4.43 15.22
CA ALA A 339 4.86 -4.44 14.02
C ALA A 339 5.30 -3.28 13.12
N LYS A 340 5.53 -3.55 11.84
CA LYS A 340 6.08 -2.56 10.91
C LYS A 340 5.41 -2.66 9.56
N VAL A 341 5.20 -1.49 8.96
CA VAL A 341 4.68 -1.37 7.59
C VAL A 341 5.59 -0.45 6.79
N HIS A 342 5.86 -0.85 5.56
CA HIS A 342 6.54 -0.03 4.57
C HIS A 342 5.60 0.19 3.38
N ALA A 343 5.55 1.40 2.85
CA ALA A 343 4.84 1.71 1.62
C ALA A 343 5.86 1.96 0.49
N THR A 344 5.70 1.25 -0.62
CA THR A 344 6.44 1.43 -1.87
C THR A 344 5.47 1.32 -3.06
N GLY A 345 5.98 1.15 -4.28
CA GLY A 345 5.20 1.10 -5.50
C GLY A 345 4.95 2.48 -6.12
N PHE A 346 3.85 2.60 -6.85
CA PHE A 346 3.43 3.83 -7.52
C PHE A 346 2.52 4.69 -6.64
N ILE A 347 2.65 6.01 -6.74
CA ILE A 347 1.70 6.94 -6.12
C ILE A 347 0.38 6.97 -6.88
N HIS A 348 -0.72 7.23 -6.18
CA HIS A 348 -1.95 7.67 -6.84
C HIS A 348 -1.76 9.12 -7.33
N ALA A 349 -2.03 9.35 -8.61
CA ALA A 349 -1.75 10.62 -9.25
C ALA A 349 -2.88 11.05 -10.18
N THR A 350 -3.02 12.36 -10.34
CA THR A 350 -4.03 12.97 -11.21
C THR A 350 -3.40 13.94 -12.20
N PHE A 351 -4.22 14.40 -13.15
CA PHE A 351 -3.76 15.30 -14.18
C PHE A 351 -3.33 16.66 -13.60
N TYR A 352 -2.15 17.11 -13.99
CA TYR A 352 -1.64 18.39 -13.53
C TYR A 352 -2.45 19.57 -14.09
N THR A 353 -2.92 20.43 -13.18
CA THR A 353 -3.46 21.76 -13.46
C THR A 353 -2.80 22.77 -12.51
N PRO A 354 -2.69 24.06 -12.86
CA PRO A 354 -2.13 25.07 -11.96
C PRO A 354 -2.81 25.11 -10.57
N GLN A 355 -4.13 24.91 -10.53
CA GLN A 355 -4.92 24.87 -9.30
C GLN A 355 -4.61 23.65 -8.44
N GLY A 356 -4.19 22.54 -9.06
CA GLY A 356 -3.77 21.32 -8.39
C GLY A 356 -2.57 21.48 -7.46
N GLN A 357 -1.71 22.48 -7.67
CA GLN A 357 -0.52 22.72 -6.84
C GLN A 357 -0.82 22.99 -5.35
N ARG A 358 -2.07 23.37 -5.01
CA ARG A 358 -2.49 23.51 -3.61
C ARG A 358 -2.67 22.17 -2.89
N TYR A 359 -2.77 21.08 -3.64
CA TYR A 359 -3.14 19.75 -3.14
C TYR A 359 -2.10 18.69 -3.48
N GLY A 360 -0.89 19.07 -3.86
CA GLY A 360 0.14 18.13 -4.26
C GLY A 360 1.30 18.79 -5.00
N SER A 361 2.22 17.96 -5.48
CA SER A 361 3.43 18.40 -6.18
C SER A 361 3.37 18.00 -7.65
N ARG A 362 3.81 18.88 -8.55
CA ARG A 362 4.02 18.51 -9.95
C ARG A 362 5.25 17.61 -10.04
N VAL A 363 5.03 16.34 -10.38
CA VAL A 363 6.10 15.31 -10.41
C VAL A 363 6.55 14.96 -11.83
N HIS A 364 5.75 15.32 -12.84
CA HIS A 364 6.13 15.24 -14.26
C HIS A 364 5.33 16.29 -15.07
N SER A 365 5.59 16.40 -16.37
CA SER A 365 5.00 17.44 -17.25
C SER A 365 3.48 17.59 -17.13
N HIS A 366 2.74 16.49 -17.05
CA HIS A 366 1.28 16.47 -16.96
C HIS A 366 0.76 15.74 -15.70
N LEU A 367 1.61 15.59 -14.69
CA LEU A 367 1.36 14.72 -13.56
C LEU A 367 1.46 15.45 -12.23
N LEU A 368 0.40 15.34 -11.43
CA LEU A 368 0.35 15.80 -10.06
C LEU A 368 0.36 14.61 -9.11
N GLY A 369 1.34 14.55 -8.22
CA GLY A 369 1.32 13.64 -7.08
C GLY A 369 0.48 14.25 -5.98
N ASN A 370 -0.70 13.68 -5.73
CA ASN A 370 -1.67 14.21 -4.78
C ASN A 370 -1.21 14.02 -3.33
N LEU A 371 -1.45 15.03 -2.49
CA LEU A 371 -1.26 14.96 -1.04
C LEU A 371 -2.20 13.92 -0.44
N HIS A 372 -1.68 13.09 0.45
CA HIS A 372 -2.47 12.11 1.19
C HIS A 372 -1.82 11.73 2.52
N THR A 373 -2.61 11.06 3.36
CA THR A 373 -2.16 10.47 4.61
C THR A 373 -2.39 8.97 4.57
N HIS A 374 -1.34 8.19 4.85
CA HIS A 374 -1.48 6.77 5.17
C HIS A 374 -1.83 6.61 6.64
N LEU A 375 -2.92 5.91 6.92
CA LEU A 375 -3.33 5.53 8.27
C LEU A 375 -3.48 4.01 8.32
N VAL A 376 -2.81 3.37 9.26
CA VAL A 376 -2.83 1.91 9.41
C VAL A 376 -3.37 1.58 10.80
N HIS A 377 -4.28 0.61 10.85
CA HIS A 377 -4.90 0.17 12.09
C HIS A 377 -4.47 -1.25 12.43
N TYR A 378 -4.01 -1.44 13.67
CA TYR A 378 -3.69 -2.75 14.25
C TYR A 378 -4.61 -3.02 15.43
N LYS A 379 -5.06 -4.27 15.56
CA LYS A 379 -5.60 -4.79 16.82
C LYS A 379 -4.43 -5.39 17.61
N VAL A 380 -4.31 -5.02 18.88
CA VAL A 380 -3.29 -5.55 19.82
C VAL A 380 -4.00 -6.02 21.08
N ASP A 381 -4.35 -7.30 21.12
CA ASP A 381 -5.12 -7.97 22.18
C ASP A 381 -4.15 -8.55 23.21
N LEU A 382 -3.69 -7.71 24.13
CA LEU A 382 -2.72 -8.08 25.16
C LEU A 382 -3.37 -8.88 26.28
N ASP A 383 -2.70 -9.96 26.69
CA ASP A 383 -3.07 -10.86 27.80
C ASP A 383 -1.86 -10.97 28.75
N ILE A 384 -1.39 -9.85 29.29
CA ILE A 384 -0.17 -9.76 30.10
C ILE A 384 -0.35 -10.54 31.40
N ALA A 385 0.33 -11.69 31.53
CA ALA A 385 0.17 -12.61 32.66
C ALA A 385 -1.28 -13.07 32.90
N GLY A 386 -2.09 -13.13 31.83
CA GLY A 386 -3.51 -13.49 31.88
C GLY A 386 -4.43 -12.38 31.36
N THR A 387 -5.74 -12.61 31.42
CA THR A 387 -6.76 -11.72 30.81
C THR A 387 -7.18 -10.55 31.71
N GLY A 388 -6.80 -10.55 32.99
CA GLY A 388 -7.19 -9.53 33.97
C GLY A 388 -6.26 -8.32 33.96
N ASN A 389 -6.18 -7.60 32.83
CA ASN A 389 -5.25 -6.47 32.67
C ASN A 389 -5.87 -5.12 33.05
N SER A 390 -5.01 -4.17 33.38
CA SER A 390 -5.30 -2.75 33.57
C SER A 390 -4.32 -1.92 32.72
N PHE A 391 -4.64 -0.65 32.50
CA PHE A 391 -3.79 0.26 31.74
C PHE A 391 -3.24 1.35 32.67
N GLU A 392 -1.94 1.60 32.61
CA GLU A 392 -1.25 2.67 33.32
C GLU A 392 -0.31 3.42 32.38
N THR A 393 -0.10 4.71 32.64
CA THR A 393 0.92 5.54 32.00
C THR A 393 1.86 6.09 33.07
N VAL A 394 3.17 5.97 32.85
CA VAL A 394 4.20 6.53 33.74
C VAL A 394 4.90 7.68 33.01
N ASP A 395 5.03 8.82 33.68
CA ASP A 395 5.69 10.03 33.17
C ASP A 395 6.61 10.62 34.24
N VAL A 396 7.55 11.46 33.84
CA VAL A 396 8.55 12.09 34.73
C VAL A 396 8.22 13.57 34.89
N ARG A 397 8.11 14.01 36.15
CA ARG A 397 7.99 15.43 36.49
C ARG A 397 9.15 15.86 37.36
N PHE A 398 9.64 17.09 37.14
CA PHE A 398 10.58 17.69 38.07
C PHE A 398 9.91 17.90 39.43
N GLU A 399 10.66 17.64 40.49
CA GLU A 399 10.31 18.00 41.85
C GLU A 399 11.30 19.06 42.33
N ASN A 400 10.79 20.19 42.82
CA ASN A 400 11.62 21.23 43.41
C ASN A 400 11.78 20.96 44.91
N ILE A 401 12.84 20.23 45.26
CA ILE A 401 13.21 19.94 46.64
C ILE A 401 14.47 20.70 47.02
N SER A 402 14.58 21.09 48.29
CA SER A 402 15.86 21.56 48.82
C SER A 402 16.88 20.44 48.74
N ASN A 403 18.10 20.75 48.27
CA ASN A 403 19.19 19.79 48.24
C ASN A 403 19.40 19.21 49.66
N PRO A 404 19.14 17.91 49.90
CA PRO A 404 19.14 17.37 51.26
C PRO A 404 20.49 17.44 51.97
N TRP A 405 21.60 17.45 51.21
CA TRP A 405 22.96 17.57 51.76
C TRP A 405 23.50 19.01 51.72
N SER A 406 22.76 19.96 51.14
CA SER A 406 23.10 21.38 51.19
C SER A 406 21.86 22.28 51.24
N PRO A 407 21.13 22.32 52.38
CA PRO A 407 19.95 23.16 52.52
C PRO A 407 20.31 24.65 52.34
N GLY A 408 19.70 25.32 51.37
CA GLY A 408 19.92 26.74 51.09
C GLY A 408 21.02 27.07 50.06
N ALA A 409 21.75 26.08 49.54
CA ALA A 409 22.58 26.29 48.36
C ALA A 409 21.69 26.59 47.15
N ARG A 410 21.91 27.75 46.53
CA ARG A 410 21.28 28.15 45.27
C ARG A 410 22.07 27.65 44.09
#